data_AF-T2SUX9-F1
#
_entry.id   AF-T2SUX9-F1
#
_cell.length_a   1.000
_cell.length_b   1.000
_cell.length_c   1.000
_cell.angle_alpha   90.00
_cell.angle_beta   90.00
_cell.angle_gamma   90.00
#
_symmetry.space_group_name_H-M   'P 1'
#
loop_
_entity.id
_entity.type
_entity.pdbx_description
1 polymer ?
#
loop_
_entity_poly.entity_id
_entity_poly.type
_entity_poly.pdbx_seq_one_letter_code
_entity_poly.pdbx_strand_id
1 'polypeptide(L)'
;MTYRNSKIDLKNERFSKNRSFKGIKKKIAKKYTIKNSPLIIYSLKTHSNPSLSINKKIFLGLGFVSALSAQSEDYNSSVYWLNSVNENNSNKSYYISPLRTWAGGSRSFTQNYNNSQLYIGTKNASATPNHSSVWFGEKGYIGFITGVFKAKDIFITGAVGSGNELKTGGGAILVFESSNELNTNGAYFQNNRAGTQTSWINLISNNSVNLTNTDFGNQTPNGGFNVMGRKITYNGGIVNGGNFGFDNVDSNGATTISGVTFNNNGALTYKGGNGIGGSITFTNSNINHYKLNLNANSVTFNNSTLGSMPNGNANTIGNAYILNANNITFNNLTFNGGWFVFNRSDAHVNFQGATTINNPTSPFVNMTGKVTINPNAIFNIQNYTPSIGSAYTLFSMKNGSIAYNDVNNLWNIIRLKNTQATKDNSKNATSNNNTHTYYVTYNLGGTLYNFRQIFSPNSIVLQSVYYGANNIYYTNSVNIHDNVFNLKNINDDRADAIFYLNGLNTWNYTNAKFTQTYGGKNSALVFNATTPWANGTIPKSNSTVRFGGYEGVNWGKTGYITGT
;
A
#
# COMPACT_ATOMS: atom_id res chain seq x y z
N MET A 1 16.68 -19.10 -35.94
CA MET A 1 17.98 -19.40 -35.32
C MET A 1 17.76 -19.83 -33.88
N THR A 2 17.91 -21.14 -33.70
CA THR A 2 18.20 -21.97 -32.52
C THR A 2 17.95 -21.45 -31.09
N TYR A 3 16.84 -21.92 -30.51
CA TYR A 3 16.63 -22.12 -29.07
C TYR A 3 17.47 -23.31 -28.56
N ARG A 4 18.12 -23.18 -27.40
CA ARG A 4 18.66 -24.34 -26.65
C ARG A 4 17.75 -24.68 -25.47
N ASN A 5 17.14 -25.85 -25.58
CA ASN A 5 16.54 -26.62 -24.50
C ASN A 5 17.61 -27.21 -23.58
N SER A 6 17.40 -27.16 -22.28
CA SER A 6 17.96 -28.17 -21.36
C SER A 6 16.88 -28.62 -20.39
N LYS A 7 16.36 -29.83 -20.64
CA LYS A 7 15.64 -30.65 -19.68
C LYS A 7 16.56 -30.95 -18.48
N ILE A 8 16.05 -30.84 -17.27
CA ILE A 8 16.61 -31.58 -16.12
C ILE A 8 15.44 -32.33 -15.47
N ASP A 9 15.63 -33.64 -15.41
CA ASP A 9 14.73 -34.66 -14.88
C ASP A 9 14.42 -34.45 -13.39
N LEU A 10 13.13 -34.51 -13.06
CA LEU A 10 12.67 -34.83 -11.72
C LEU A 10 12.73 -36.35 -11.53
N LYS A 11 13.67 -36.86 -10.74
CA LYS A 11 13.48 -38.07 -9.94
C LYS A 11 14.56 -38.21 -8.87
N ASN A 12 14.09 -38.49 -7.65
CA ASN A 12 14.81 -38.95 -6.47
C ASN A 12 15.63 -37.90 -5.70
N GLU A 13 14.99 -37.23 -4.74
CA GLU A 13 15.53 -37.24 -3.38
C GLU A 13 14.44 -37.14 -2.32
N ARG A 14 14.65 -37.88 -1.24
CA ARG A 14 13.66 -38.34 -0.28
C ARG A 14 13.20 -37.23 0.65
N PHE A 15 11.89 -37.22 0.90
CA PHE A 15 11.25 -36.58 2.05
C PHE A 15 12.00 -36.88 3.35
N SER A 16 12.48 -35.83 4.03
CA SER A 16 12.83 -35.91 5.45
C SER A 16 11.96 -34.96 6.26
N LYS A 17 11.45 -35.52 7.35
CA LYS A 17 10.36 -35.05 8.21
C LYS A 17 10.79 -33.88 9.11
N ASN A 18 9.79 -33.08 9.47
CA ASN A 18 9.57 -32.44 10.78
C ASN A 18 10.77 -31.79 11.48
N ARG A 19 10.80 -30.46 11.53
CA ARG A 19 11.28 -29.73 12.70
C ARG A 19 10.27 -28.66 13.09
N SER A 20 9.58 -28.92 14.20
CA SER A 20 8.71 -27.96 14.88
C SER A 20 9.55 -26.89 15.56
N PHE A 21 9.05 -25.65 15.54
CA PHE A 21 9.59 -24.55 16.33
C PHE A 21 9.23 -24.77 17.80
N LYS A 22 10.22 -25.18 18.59
CA LYS A 22 10.15 -25.26 20.06
C LYS A 22 10.72 -23.98 20.65
N GLY A 23 9.99 -23.41 21.61
CA GLY A 23 10.13 -22.03 22.08
C GLY A 23 11.49 -21.63 22.67
N ILE A 24 11.80 -20.34 22.54
CA ILE A 24 12.95 -19.72 23.20
C ILE A 24 12.47 -19.14 24.53
N LYS A 25 12.86 -19.81 25.62
CA LYS A 25 12.82 -19.26 26.98
C LYS A 25 13.93 -18.22 27.17
N LYS A 26 13.53 -17.12 27.80
CA LYS A 26 14.31 -16.07 28.50
C LYS A 26 15.68 -16.57 28.99
N LYS A 27 16.79 -15.95 28.56
CA LYS A 27 18.13 -16.16 29.12
C LYS A 27 18.67 -14.84 29.68
N ILE A 28 18.89 -14.86 30.99
CA ILE A 28 19.41 -13.78 31.83
C ILE A 28 20.89 -13.50 31.48
N ALA A 29 21.28 -12.24 31.60
CA ALA A 29 22.60 -11.71 31.27
C ALA A 29 23.74 -12.43 32.02
N LYS A 30 24.81 -12.79 31.29
CA LYS A 30 26.13 -13.11 31.85
C LYS A 30 27.07 -11.93 31.65
N LYS A 31 27.63 -11.47 32.76
CA LYS A 31 28.71 -10.50 32.89
C LYS A 31 29.96 -11.04 32.17
N TYR A 32 30.48 -10.32 31.19
CA TYR A 32 31.77 -10.63 30.56
C TYR A 32 32.79 -9.55 30.89
N THR A 33 33.79 -9.94 31.67
CA THR A 33 35.02 -9.20 31.95
C THR A 33 35.95 -9.35 30.74
N ILE A 34 36.34 -8.24 30.11
CA ILE A 34 37.28 -8.26 28.98
C ILE A 34 38.72 -8.30 29.53
N LYS A 35 39.48 -9.32 29.11
CA LYS A 35 40.92 -9.45 29.30
C LYS A 35 41.67 -8.63 28.24
N ASN A 36 42.72 -7.94 28.68
CA ASN A 36 43.71 -7.24 27.86
C ASN A 36 44.36 -8.12 26.79
N SER A 37 44.59 -7.56 25.60
CA SER A 37 45.63 -7.94 24.63
C SER A 37 45.78 -6.84 23.56
N PRO A 38 46.95 -6.70 22.93
CA PRO A 38 47.62 -5.41 22.74
C PRO A 38 47.29 -4.68 21.42
N LEU A 39 47.39 -3.35 21.50
CA LEU A 39 47.30 -2.42 20.38
C LEU A 39 48.54 -2.54 19.46
N ILE A 40 48.32 -2.78 18.17
CA ILE A 40 49.31 -2.54 17.11
C ILE A 40 49.10 -1.11 16.60
N ILE A 41 50.11 -0.27 16.80
CA ILE A 41 50.19 1.13 16.41
C ILE A 41 50.67 1.20 14.95
N TYR A 42 49.91 1.89 14.10
CA TYR A 42 50.43 2.39 12.82
C TYR A 42 50.93 3.83 13.00
N SER A 43 52.20 4.03 12.68
CA SER A 43 52.92 5.31 12.69
C SER A 43 52.48 6.20 11.53
N LEU A 44 52.07 7.43 11.83
CA LEU A 44 52.14 8.53 10.88
C LEU A 44 52.97 9.67 11.49
N LYS A 45 54.14 9.89 10.89
CA LYS A 45 55.08 10.98 11.18
C LYS A 45 54.39 12.34 11.00
N THR A 46 54.51 13.19 12.01
CA THR A 46 54.33 14.65 11.87
C THR A 46 55.69 15.32 12.08
N HIS A 47 56.05 16.22 11.19
CA HIS A 47 57.26 17.04 11.29
C HIS A 47 57.03 18.19 12.27
N SER A 48 57.89 18.33 13.27
CA SER A 48 58.13 19.52 14.10
C SER A 48 59.00 20.51 13.30
N ASN A 49 58.92 21.85 13.41
CA ASN A 49 58.99 22.79 14.55
C ASN A 49 58.87 24.26 14.00
N PRO A 50 58.96 25.36 14.78
CA PRO A 50 58.84 25.53 16.24
C PRO A 50 57.97 26.74 16.72
N SER A 51 57.64 26.69 18.02
CA SER A 51 57.52 27.77 19.01
C SER A 51 56.72 29.07 18.72
N LEU A 52 55.66 29.28 19.51
CA LEU A 52 55.37 30.59 20.14
C LEU A 52 54.56 30.37 21.43
N SER A 53 55.08 30.87 22.55
CA SER A 53 54.55 30.71 23.90
C SER A 53 53.49 31.77 24.20
N ILE A 54 52.33 31.39 24.74
CA ILE A 54 51.50 32.32 25.53
C ILE A 54 50.90 31.61 26.76
N ASN A 55 51.09 32.31 27.88
CA ASN A 55 50.81 32.03 29.28
C ASN A 55 49.43 31.45 29.62
N LYS A 56 49.44 30.50 30.57
CA LYS A 56 48.34 30.22 31.50
C LYS A 56 48.02 31.50 32.29
N LYS A 57 46.85 32.10 32.03
CA LYS A 57 46.20 32.99 32.99
C LYS A 57 44.86 32.39 33.42
N ILE A 58 44.85 32.10 34.71
CA ILE A 58 43.72 32.09 35.63
C ILE A 58 42.65 33.08 35.18
N PHE A 59 41.40 32.61 35.06
CA PHE A 59 40.23 33.46 35.25
C PHE A 59 39.41 32.85 36.39
N LEU A 60 39.60 33.46 37.57
CA LEU A 60 38.71 33.40 38.71
C LEU A 60 37.52 34.31 38.44
N GLY A 61 36.35 33.89 38.92
CA GLY A 61 35.33 34.77 39.45
C GLY A 61 34.44 35.48 38.43
N LEU A 62 33.19 35.02 38.35
CA LEU A 62 32.03 35.85 38.71
C LEU A 62 30.85 34.89 38.87
N GLY A 63 30.44 34.71 40.13
CA GLY A 63 29.22 34.01 40.46
C GLY A 63 28.03 34.84 40.01
N PHE A 64 27.14 34.21 39.25
CA PHE A 64 25.75 34.61 39.15
C PHE A 64 24.90 33.36 39.34
N VAL A 65 24.26 33.27 40.50
CA VAL A 65 23.08 32.45 40.70
C VAL A 65 21.96 33.18 40.00
N SER A 66 21.52 32.72 38.83
CA SER A 66 20.22 33.12 38.31
C SER A 66 19.21 32.09 38.77
N ALA A 67 18.56 32.39 39.89
CA ALA A 67 17.28 31.80 40.23
C ALA A 67 16.27 32.17 39.11
N LEU A 68 15.62 31.17 38.53
CA LEU A 68 14.56 31.33 37.53
C LEU A 68 13.36 32.02 38.18
N SER A 69 13.26 33.34 38.03
CA SER A 69 12.12 34.11 38.50
C SER A 69 11.01 34.10 37.45
N ALA A 70 9.78 33.95 37.93
CA ALA A 70 8.61 33.98 37.09
C ALA A 70 8.16 35.41 36.87
N GLN A 71 8.21 35.85 35.62
CA GLN A 71 7.30 36.77 34.93
C GLN A 71 7.84 36.88 33.50
N SER A 72 6.94 37.00 32.53
CA SER A 72 7.18 37.18 31.08
C SER A 72 8.59 37.61 30.65
N GLU A 73 9.52 36.66 30.46
CA GLU A 73 10.83 36.97 29.87
C GLU A 73 11.08 36.09 28.66
N ASP A 74 11.32 36.75 27.53
CA ASP A 74 11.79 36.15 26.29
C ASP A 74 13.19 35.57 26.49
N TYR A 75 13.32 34.24 26.43
CA TYR A 75 14.63 33.61 26.36
C TYR A 75 15.24 33.83 24.98
N ASN A 76 15.93 34.97 24.81
CA ASN A 76 16.66 35.31 23.61
C ASN A 76 18.16 35.04 23.81
N SER A 77 18.69 34.14 22.98
CA SER A 77 20.11 33.85 22.72
C SER A 77 20.86 32.85 23.63
N SER A 78 21.43 31.86 22.93
CA SER A 78 22.57 31.02 23.30
C SER A 78 22.37 30.02 24.44
N VAL A 79 22.18 28.75 24.05
CA VAL A 79 22.32 27.58 24.94
C VAL A 79 23.79 27.43 25.34
N TYR A 80 24.25 28.26 26.25
CA TYR A 80 25.55 28.05 26.85
C TYR A 80 25.54 26.87 27.83
N TRP A 81 24.38 26.31 28.20
CA TRP A 81 24.28 25.21 29.16
C TRP A 81 23.10 24.29 28.77
N LEU A 82 23.32 23.31 27.86
CA LEU A 82 22.42 22.15 27.64
C LEU A 82 22.39 21.31 28.92
N ASN A 83 21.79 21.86 29.97
CA ASN A 83 21.78 21.27 31.30
C ASN A 83 20.38 20.81 31.66
N SER A 84 20.33 19.80 32.51
CA SER A 84 19.08 19.39 33.10
C SER A 84 18.57 20.45 34.06
N VAL A 85 17.27 20.75 33.96
CA VAL A 85 16.55 21.70 34.81
C VAL A 85 15.35 20.96 35.39
N ASN A 86 15.08 21.18 36.67
CA ASN A 86 13.87 20.70 37.34
C ASN A 86 13.21 21.87 38.06
N GLU A 87 12.11 22.36 37.50
CA GLU A 87 11.38 23.52 37.99
C GLU A 87 10.36 23.12 39.04
N ASN A 88 10.56 23.50 40.30
CA ASN A 88 9.64 23.13 41.40
C ASN A 88 8.32 23.93 41.41
N ASN A 89 8.02 24.68 40.36
CA ASN A 89 6.82 25.49 40.23
C ASN A 89 5.65 24.69 39.61
N SER A 90 4.43 25.03 40.00
CA SER A 90 3.20 24.50 39.39
C SER A 90 2.41 25.61 38.70
N ASN A 91 1.63 25.25 37.67
CA ASN A 91 0.73 26.15 36.94
C ASN A 91 1.41 27.40 36.33
N LYS A 92 2.71 27.34 36.03
CA LYS A 92 3.40 28.39 35.27
C LYS A 92 3.37 28.11 33.78
N SER A 93 3.74 29.10 32.97
CA SER A 93 3.93 28.96 31.53
C SER A 93 5.40 29.21 31.20
N TYR A 94 6.05 28.23 30.57
CA TYR A 94 7.42 28.33 30.10
C TYR A 94 7.43 28.43 28.59
N TYR A 95 8.38 29.17 28.04
CA TYR A 95 8.45 29.44 26.62
C TYR A 95 9.85 29.20 26.05
N ILE A 96 9.91 28.55 24.88
CA ILE A 96 11.13 28.40 24.08
C ILE A 96 10.94 29.17 22.77
N SER A 97 11.59 30.34 22.67
CA SER A 97 11.71 31.20 21.47
C SER A 97 13.11 31.05 20.84
N PRO A 98 13.29 31.33 19.53
CA PRO A 98 14.22 30.63 18.65
C PRO A 98 15.49 30.09 19.31
N LEU A 99 15.64 28.77 19.26
CA LEU A 99 16.75 28.07 19.88
C LEU A 99 17.63 27.46 18.80
N ARG A 100 18.94 27.67 18.88
CA ARG A 100 19.92 26.98 18.04
C ARG A 100 20.99 26.37 18.93
N THR A 101 21.16 25.06 18.84
CA THR A 101 22.12 24.34 19.69
C THR A 101 23.18 23.63 18.86
N TRP A 102 24.37 23.53 19.43
CA TRP A 102 25.49 22.77 18.89
C TRP A 102 26.27 22.16 20.04
N ALA A 103 26.94 21.03 19.79
CA ALA A 103 27.70 20.34 20.82
C ALA A 103 29.02 19.81 20.24
N GLY A 104 30.15 20.11 20.89
CA GLY A 104 31.48 19.56 20.55
C GLY A 104 31.68 18.07 20.90
N GLY A 105 30.59 17.35 21.20
CA GLY A 105 30.53 15.96 21.65
C GLY A 105 29.10 15.60 22.03
N SER A 106 28.81 14.32 22.29
CA SER A 106 27.45 13.90 22.66
C SER A 106 26.97 14.56 23.96
N ARG A 107 25.72 15.02 23.99
CA ARG A 107 25.12 15.68 25.16
C ARG A 107 23.72 15.18 25.43
N SER A 108 23.35 15.12 26.70
CA SER A 108 22.00 14.81 27.15
C SER A 108 21.53 15.80 28.20
N PHE A 109 20.24 16.14 28.17
CA PHE A 109 19.62 17.01 29.17
C PHE A 109 18.13 16.70 29.31
N THR A 110 17.58 17.03 30.48
CA THR A 110 16.14 16.96 30.77
C THR A 110 15.66 18.29 31.32
N GLN A 111 14.69 18.92 30.66
CA GLN A 111 13.96 20.08 31.17
C GLN A 111 12.61 19.62 31.69
N ASN A 112 12.47 19.58 33.01
CA ASN A 112 11.23 19.21 33.68
C ASN A 112 10.53 20.45 34.26
N TYR A 113 9.38 20.78 33.69
CA TYR A 113 8.53 21.89 34.09
C TYR A 113 7.40 21.47 35.05
N ASN A 114 7.42 20.22 35.52
CA ASN A 114 6.43 19.66 36.46
C ASN A 114 4.99 19.95 36.01
N ASN A 115 4.11 20.42 36.90
CA ASN A 115 2.69 20.64 36.62
C ASN A 115 2.42 21.99 35.91
N SER A 116 3.29 22.38 34.97
CA SER A 116 3.24 23.67 34.25
C SER A 116 3.06 23.47 32.75
N GLN A 117 2.76 24.54 32.03
CA GLN A 117 2.61 24.53 30.57
C GLN A 117 3.94 24.87 29.89
N LEU A 118 4.25 24.21 28.79
CA LEU A 118 5.40 24.50 27.94
C LEU A 118 4.93 24.90 26.55
N TYR A 119 5.40 26.05 26.09
CA TYR A 119 5.14 26.57 24.75
C TYR A 119 6.44 26.60 23.95
N ILE A 120 6.40 26.12 22.72
CA ILE A 120 7.54 26.07 21.79
C ILE A 120 7.15 26.82 20.52
N GLY A 121 7.99 27.76 20.11
CA GLY A 121 7.83 28.61 18.92
C GLY A 121 6.89 29.81 19.08
N THR A 122 5.86 29.73 19.94
CA THR A 122 4.95 30.85 20.29
C THR A 122 4.79 31.04 21.80
N LYS A 123 4.47 32.25 22.25
CA LYS A 123 3.93 32.48 23.61
C LYS A 123 2.43 32.17 23.75
N ASN A 124 1.74 31.94 22.63
CA ASN A 124 0.31 31.72 22.56
C ASN A 124 -0.01 30.48 21.72
N ALA A 125 -0.57 29.44 22.35
CA ALA A 125 -0.94 28.17 21.71
C ALA A 125 -1.85 28.31 20.48
N SER A 126 -2.59 29.42 20.34
CA SER A 126 -3.47 29.69 19.21
C SER A 126 -2.79 30.42 18.04
N ALA A 127 -1.53 30.87 18.18
CA ALA A 127 -0.84 31.59 17.12
C ALA A 127 -0.33 30.62 16.03
N THR A 128 -0.94 30.67 14.85
CA THR A 128 -0.59 29.87 13.68
C THR A 128 -0.30 30.75 12.47
N PRO A 129 0.68 30.38 11.60
CA PRO A 129 2.02 29.86 11.88
C PRO A 129 2.94 30.98 12.42
N ASN A 130 4.02 30.63 13.11
CA ASN A 130 5.12 31.57 13.40
C ASN A 130 6.44 31.07 12.83
N HIS A 131 7.33 31.99 12.47
CA HIS A 131 8.66 31.67 11.90
C HIS A 131 9.70 31.29 12.96
N SER A 132 9.30 31.05 14.21
CA SER A 132 10.22 30.64 15.26
C SER A 132 10.69 29.21 15.02
N SER A 133 11.97 28.97 15.25
CA SER A 133 12.59 27.66 15.02
C SER A 133 13.50 27.26 16.18
N VAL A 134 13.29 26.04 16.66
CA VAL A 134 14.06 25.38 17.72
C VAL A 134 14.83 24.23 17.09
N TRP A 135 16.15 24.36 17.03
CA TRP A 135 17.00 23.48 16.24
C TRP A 135 18.15 22.90 17.05
N PHE A 136 18.34 21.58 16.90
CA PHE A 136 19.33 20.82 17.64
C PHE A 136 20.44 20.29 16.74
N GLY A 137 21.69 20.61 17.06
CA GLY A 137 22.85 20.15 16.28
C GLY A 137 23.00 20.88 14.94
N GLU A 138 22.67 22.17 14.87
CA GLU A 138 22.71 22.96 13.63
C GLU A 138 24.15 23.21 13.13
N LYS A 139 25.08 23.51 14.03
CA LYS A 139 26.47 23.81 13.65
C LYS A 139 27.30 22.54 13.50
N GLY A 140 28.26 22.58 12.58
CA GLY A 140 29.13 21.45 12.24
C GLY A 140 30.16 21.15 13.33
N TYR A 141 29.80 20.34 14.31
CA TYR A 141 30.67 19.56 15.19
C TYR A 141 29.87 18.34 15.67
N ILE A 142 30.51 17.15 15.72
CA ILE A 142 29.90 15.80 15.67
C ILE A 142 29.27 15.37 17.03
N GLY A 143 28.47 16.22 17.66
CA GLY A 143 27.78 15.90 18.91
C GLY A 143 26.35 15.45 18.70
N PHE A 144 26.02 14.21 19.10
CA PHE A 144 24.63 13.74 19.13
C PHE A 144 23.90 14.32 20.36
N ILE A 145 22.68 14.83 20.19
CA ILE A 145 21.92 15.47 21.27
C ILE A 145 20.75 14.61 21.70
N THR A 146 20.60 14.36 23.00
CA THR A 146 19.40 13.77 23.58
C THR A 146 18.72 14.78 24.48
N GLY A 147 17.57 15.30 24.07
CA GLY A 147 16.78 16.28 24.83
C GLY A 147 15.45 15.70 25.28
N VAL A 148 15.11 15.87 26.55
CA VAL A 148 13.80 15.51 27.10
C VAL A 148 13.13 16.75 27.68
N PHE A 149 11.90 17.02 27.27
CA PHE A 149 11.07 18.11 27.77
C PHE A 149 9.83 17.51 28.42
N LYS A 150 9.62 17.80 29.71
CA LYS A 150 8.46 17.33 30.47
C LYS A 150 7.64 18.51 30.97
N ALA A 151 6.32 18.44 30.80
CA ALA A 151 5.39 19.46 31.29
C ALA A 151 3.99 18.85 31.49
N LYS A 152 3.08 19.60 32.13
CA LYS A 152 1.67 19.21 32.20
C LYS A 152 1.02 19.23 30.84
N ASP A 153 1.13 20.35 30.14
CA ASP A 153 0.62 20.54 28.79
C ASP A 153 1.75 21.09 27.91
N ILE A 154 1.86 20.58 26.69
CA ILE A 154 2.87 21.02 25.72
C ILE A 154 2.17 21.56 24.48
N PHE A 155 2.53 22.77 24.08
CA PHE A 155 2.05 23.43 22.89
C PHE A 155 3.22 23.74 21.95
N ILE A 156 3.18 23.20 20.74
CA ILE A 156 4.24 23.40 19.75
C ILE A 156 3.67 24.08 18.52
N THR A 157 4.30 25.18 18.16
CA THR A 157 4.05 25.95 16.94
C THR A 157 5.40 26.26 16.31
N GLY A 158 5.46 26.49 15.00
CA GLY A 158 6.75 26.73 14.33
C GLY A 158 7.60 25.47 14.17
N ALA A 159 8.89 25.65 13.89
CA ALA A 159 9.75 24.55 13.47
C ALA A 159 10.58 23.95 14.62
N VAL A 160 10.61 22.62 14.71
CA VAL A 160 11.48 21.87 15.64
C VAL A 160 12.29 20.87 14.83
N GLY A 161 13.62 20.92 14.92
CA GLY A 161 14.42 20.02 14.08
C GLY A 161 15.79 19.67 14.59
N SER A 162 16.43 18.76 13.86
CA SER A 162 17.81 18.31 14.11
C SER A 162 18.66 18.29 12.84
N GLY A 163 19.98 18.27 13.00
CA GLY A 163 20.94 18.24 11.90
C GLY A 163 21.05 19.56 11.15
N ASN A 164 21.61 19.56 9.94
CA ASN A 164 21.71 20.76 9.10
C ASN A 164 21.68 20.42 7.61
N GLU A 165 21.52 21.44 6.77
CA GLU A 165 21.42 21.29 5.31
C GLU A 165 22.70 20.73 4.68
N LEU A 166 23.86 21.08 5.25
CA LEU A 166 25.18 20.60 4.83
C LEU A 166 25.45 19.14 5.22
N LYS A 167 24.57 18.52 6.01
CA LYS A 167 24.66 17.14 6.49
C LYS A 167 25.85 16.87 7.41
N THR A 168 26.44 17.92 7.98
CA THR A 168 27.61 17.91 8.87
C THR A 168 27.27 18.17 10.33
N GLY A 169 26.02 18.55 10.62
CA GLY A 169 25.52 18.83 11.95
C GLY A 169 25.39 17.57 12.82
N GLY A 170 24.88 17.78 14.04
CA GLY A 170 24.55 16.71 14.99
C GLY A 170 23.11 16.22 14.83
N GLY A 171 22.91 14.91 14.82
CA GLY A 171 21.61 14.28 14.96
C GLY A 171 21.08 14.39 16.39
N ALA A 172 19.79 14.13 16.57
CA ALA A 172 19.17 14.25 17.89
C ALA A 172 18.06 13.24 18.16
N ILE A 173 17.92 12.85 19.43
CA ILE A 173 16.69 12.29 19.98
C ILE A 173 16.02 13.38 20.82
N LEU A 174 14.83 13.79 20.42
CA LEU A 174 14.01 14.73 21.16
C LEU A 174 12.77 14.00 21.68
N VAL A 175 12.44 14.21 22.95
CA VAL A 175 11.26 13.64 23.60
C VAL A 175 10.48 14.78 24.25
N PHE A 176 9.24 14.96 23.83
CA PHE A 176 8.28 15.88 24.42
C PHE A 176 7.24 15.03 25.16
N GLU A 177 7.25 15.09 26.48
CA GLU A 177 6.42 14.25 27.35
C GLU A 177 5.46 15.13 28.15
N SER A 178 4.18 15.07 27.78
CA SER A 178 3.10 15.77 28.45
C SER A 178 2.39 14.84 29.44
N SER A 179 2.18 15.30 30.66
CA SER A 179 1.39 14.55 31.64
C SER A 179 -0.12 14.67 31.42
N ASN A 180 -0.57 15.60 30.56
CA ASN A 180 -1.96 15.80 30.19
C ASN A 180 -2.11 15.91 28.67
N GLU A 181 -1.97 17.08 28.03
CA GLU A 181 -2.16 17.21 26.59
C GLU A 181 -0.90 17.66 25.83
N LEU A 182 -0.71 17.15 24.61
CA LEU A 182 0.28 17.66 23.67
C LEU A 182 -0.44 18.14 22.41
N ASN A 183 -0.32 19.43 22.13
CA ASN A 183 -1.00 20.09 21.02
C ASN A 183 0.04 20.69 20.08
N THR A 184 -0.13 20.43 18.79
CA THR A 184 0.65 21.09 17.74
C THR A 184 -0.29 21.76 16.76
N ASN A 185 0.06 22.96 16.32
CA ASN A 185 -0.76 23.72 15.38
C ASN A 185 0.12 24.51 14.41
N GLY A 186 0.11 24.15 13.13
CA GLY A 186 1.02 24.74 12.14
C GLY A 186 2.50 24.50 12.47
N ALA A 187 2.81 23.37 13.13
CA ALA A 187 4.16 23.02 13.52
C ALA A 187 4.87 22.24 12.41
N TYR A 188 6.20 22.39 12.33
CA TYR A 188 7.02 21.66 11.36
C TYR A 188 8.16 20.92 12.05
N PHE A 189 8.15 19.59 12.00
CA PHE A 189 9.19 18.76 12.58
C PHE A 189 10.13 18.23 11.50
N GLN A 190 11.43 18.43 11.68
CA GLN A 190 12.41 18.06 10.65
C GLN A 190 13.63 17.35 11.23
N ASN A 191 13.91 16.15 10.73
CA ASN A 191 15.17 15.47 10.97
C ASN A 191 16.05 15.56 9.72
N ASN A 192 16.91 16.57 9.65
CA ASN A 192 17.90 16.66 8.59
C ASN A 192 18.96 15.57 8.77
N ARG A 193 19.56 15.15 7.66
CA ARG A 193 20.63 14.16 7.69
C ARG A 193 21.83 14.73 8.45
N ALA A 194 22.45 13.92 9.31
CA ALA A 194 23.61 14.30 10.12
C ALA A 194 24.65 13.18 10.05
N GLY A 195 25.47 13.15 8.99
CA GLY A 195 26.38 12.03 8.71
C GLY A 195 25.66 10.67 8.67
N THR A 196 26.05 9.78 9.58
CA THR A 196 25.48 8.42 9.80
C THR A 196 24.55 8.34 11.02
N GLN A 197 24.29 9.46 11.69
CA GLN A 197 23.51 9.50 12.92
C GLN A 197 22.02 9.36 12.61
N THR A 198 21.29 8.77 13.56
CA THR A 198 19.86 8.48 13.44
C THR A 198 19.05 9.39 14.37
N SER A 199 18.30 10.34 13.80
CA SER A 199 17.46 11.25 14.61
C SER A 199 16.05 10.72 14.83
N TRP A 200 15.49 11.03 15.99
CA TRP A 200 14.11 10.73 16.36
C TRP A 200 13.46 11.90 17.09
N ILE A 201 12.19 12.16 16.80
CA ILE A 201 11.36 13.09 17.58
C ILE A 201 10.13 12.33 18.08
N ASN A 202 9.93 12.37 19.40
CA ASN A 202 8.87 11.65 20.08
C ASN A 202 7.91 12.65 20.73
N LEU A 203 6.64 12.57 20.34
CA LEU A 203 5.54 13.35 20.90
C LEU A 203 4.71 12.43 21.77
N ILE A 204 4.80 12.58 23.08
CA ILE A 204 4.22 11.66 24.06
C ILE A 204 3.28 12.44 24.96
N SER A 205 2.08 11.91 25.17
CA SER A 205 1.13 12.41 26.15
C SER A 205 0.52 11.26 26.95
N ASN A 206 0.31 11.47 28.24
CA ASN A 206 -0.43 10.51 29.09
C ASN A 206 -1.94 10.48 28.78
N ASN A 207 -2.47 11.47 28.05
CA ASN A 207 -3.89 11.54 27.70
C ASN A 207 -4.07 11.72 26.18
N SER A 208 -3.96 12.95 25.66
CA SER A 208 -4.26 13.24 24.25
C SER A 208 -3.09 13.91 23.52
N VAL A 209 -2.85 13.46 22.28
CA VAL A 209 -2.02 14.18 21.31
C VAL A 209 -2.89 14.70 20.17
N ASN A 210 -2.85 16.00 19.93
CA ASN A 210 -3.55 16.65 18.83
C ASN A 210 -2.55 17.31 17.89
N LEU A 211 -2.55 16.88 16.64
CA LEU A 211 -1.72 17.41 15.56
C LEU A 211 -2.63 18.12 14.56
N THR A 212 -2.47 19.44 14.41
CA THR A 212 -3.29 20.25 13.50
C THR A 212 -2.38 20.96 12.51
N ASN A 213 -2.56 20.68 11.21
CA ASN A 213 -1.71 21.24 10.15
C ASN A 213 -0.22 21.08 10.47
N THR A 214 0.17 19.88 10.90
CA THR A 214 1.52 19.60 11.39
C THR A 214 2.28 18.84 10.34
N ASP A 215 3.46 19.31 9.98
CA ASP A 215 4.29 18.68 8.96
C ASP A 215 5.49 17.98 9.58
N PHE A 216 5.89 16.86 8.97
CA PHE A 216 7.00 16.02 9.39
C PHE A 216 7.88 15.71 8.19
N GLY A 217 9.19 15.95 8.30
CA GLY A 217 10.15 15.57 7.25
C GLY A 217 11.38 14.89 7.81
N ASN A 218 11.78 13.79 7.18
CA ASN A 218 12.86 12.95 7.67
C ASN A 218 13.85 12.59 6.54
N GLN A 219 15.08 13.05 6.69
CA GLN A 219 16.20 12.72 5.80
C GLN A 219 17.21 11.77 6.45
N THR A 220 17.05 11.46 7.73
CA THR A 220 17.91 10.54 8.47
C THR A 220 17.55 9.08 8.14
N PRO A 221 18.52 8.24 7.75
CA PRO A 221 18.29 6.80 7.59
C PRO A 221 17.82 6.18 8.91
N ASN A 222 16.85 5.28 8.86
CA ASN A 222 16.29 4.55 10.02
C ASN A 222 15.69 5.41 11.14
N GLY A 223 15.70 6.73 11.01
CA GLY A 223 15.12 7.67 11.96
C GLY A 223 13.67 7.98 11.64
N GLY A 224 13.07 8.84 12.45
CA GLY A 224 11.67 9.13 12.26
C GLY A 224 10.99 9.86 13.39
N PHE A 225 9.69 9.61 13.48
CA PHE A 225 8.78 10.25 14.40
C PHE A 225 7.93 9.21 15.10
N ASN A 226 7.63 9.45 16.37
CA ASN A 226 6.71 8.62 17.14
C ASN A 226 5.71 9.50 17.89
N VAL A 227 4.44 9.14 17.80
CA VAL A 227 3.35 9.83 18.48
C VAL A 227 2.65 8.84 19.40
N MET A 228 2.60 9.15 20.69
CA MET A 228 2.08 8.25 21.71
C MET A 228 1.06 8.98 22.59
N GLY A 229 -0.11 8.36 22.79
CA GLY A 229 -1.20 8.91 23.59
C GLY A 229 -2.32 7.91 23.80
N ARG A 230 -3.30 8.21 24.66
CA ARG A 230 -4.54 7.41 24.79
C ARG A 230 -5.54 7.78 23.70
N LYS A 231 -5.52 9.03 23.27
CA LYS A 231 -6.26 9.55 22.12
C LYS A 231 -5.30 10.31 21.23
N ILE A 232 -5.33 10.01 19.92
CA ILE A 232 -4.47 10.68 18.94
C ILE A 232 -5.34 11.23 17.83
N THR A 233 -5.26 12.53 17.59
CA THR A 233 -5.94 13.19 16.47
C THR A 233 -4.88 13.85 15.59
N TYR A 234 -4.90 13.59 14.29
CA TYR A 234 -4.04 14.25 13.32
C TYR A 234 -4.89 14.79 12.18
N ASN A 235 -5.06 16.11 12.14
CA ASN A 235 -5.93 16.81 11.22
C ASN A 235 -5.14 17.78 10.35
N GLY A 236 -4.95 17.41 9.08
CA GLY A 236 -4.16 18.17 8.12
C GLY A 236 -2.66 18.09 8.38
N GLY A 237 -1.88 18.03 7.30
CA GLY A 237 -0.42 17.98 7.34
C GLY A 237 0.18 16.96 6.39
N ILE A 238 1.51 16.94 6.35
CA ILE A 238 2.30 16.11 5.45
C ILE A 238 3.37 15.36 6.23
N VAL A 239 3.53 14.08 5.94
CA VAL A 239 4.66 13.27 6.43
C VAL A 239 5.54 12.88 5.25
N ASN A 240 6.80 13.30 5.28
CA ASN A 240 7.77 13.09 4.21
C ASN A 240 8.92 12.20 4.69
N GLY A 241 8.87 10.93 4.29
CA GLY A 241 9.91 9.92 4.51
C GLY A 241 10.08 9.44 5.95
N GLY A 242 10.97 8.45 6.11
CA GLY A 242 11.34 7.90 7.41
C GLY A 242 10.30 6.99 8.07
N ASN A 243 10.60 6.58 9.30
CA ASN A 243 9.66 5.83 10.12
C ASN A 243 8.67 6.79 10.77
N PHE A 244 7.38 6.49 10.71
CA PHE A 244 6.33 7.23 11.41
C PHE A 244 5.51 6.25 12.23
N GLY A 245 5.51 6.43 13.55
CA GLY A 245 4.83 5.55 14.49
C GLY A 245 3.69 6.24 15.22
N PHE A 246 2.57 5.54 15.35
CA PHE A 246 1.50 5.85 16.28
C PHE A 246 1.39 4.74 17.33
N ASP A 247 1.37 5.12 18.59
CA ASP A 247 1.26 4.23 19.72
C ASP A 247 0.08 4.64 20.61
N ASN A 248 -1.08 4.01 20.39
CA ASN A 248 -2.25 4.26 21.22
C ASN A 248 -2.24 3.35 22.45
N VAL A 249 -1.82 3.86 23.60
CA VAL A 249 -1.66 3.04 24.82
C VAL A 249 -2.97 2.59 25.45
N ASP A 250 -4.11 3.10 24.98
CA ASP A 250 -5.43 2.66 25.40
C ASP A 250 -5.95 1.59 24.43
N SER A 251 -6.20 0.37 24.92
CA SER A 251 -6.73 -0.74 24.11
C SER A 251 -8.11 -0.44 23.52
N ASN A 252 -8.82 0.55 24.06
CA ASN A 252 -10.10 1.05 23.56
C ASN A 252 -9.97 2.45 22.94
N GLY A 253 -8.77 3.02 22.92
CA GLY A 253 -8.49 4.35 22.39
C GLY A 253 -8.71 4.43 20.88
N ALA A 254 -8.94 5.66 20.41
CA ALA A 254 -9.10 5.96 18.99
C ALA A 254 -7.95 6.84 18.50
N THR A 255 -7.42 6.48 17.34
CA THR A 255 -6.51 7.28 16.53
C THR A 255 -7.20 7.70 15.25
N THR A 256 -7.38 8.99 15.06
CA THR A 256 -8.05 9.55 13.88
C THR A 256 -7.06 10.39 13.09
N ILE A 257 -6.89 10.05 11.82
CA ILE A 257 -6.03 10.74 10.87
C ILE A 257 -6.94 11.27 9.76
N SER A 258 -6.98 12.59 9.58
CA SER A 258 -7.90 13.27 8.68
C SER A 258 -7.15 14.26 7.79
N GLY A 259 -7.29 14.14 6.47
CA GLY A 259 -6.69 15.09 5.53
C GLY A 259 -5.15 15.09 5.52
N VAL A 260 -4.52 13.98 5.93
CA VAL A 260 -3.05 13.88 6.01
C VAL A 260 -2.50 13.17 4.77
N THR A 261 -1.37 13.65 4.27
CA THR A 261 -0.65 13.01 3.17
C THR A 261 0.69 12.44 3.64
N PHE A 262 0.91 11.14 3.44
CA PHE A 262 2.19 10.46 3.67
C PHE A 262 2.88 10.25 2.32
N ASN A 263 4.12 10.74 2.16
CA ASN A 263 4.90 10.74 0.91
C ASN A 263 6.41 10.45 1.14
N ASN A 264 7.16 10.21 0.05
CA ASN A 264 8.63 10.09 0.08
C ASN A 264 9.19 8.90 0.87
N ASN A 265 8.60 7.73 0.68
CA ASN A 265 9.19 6.44 1.04
C ASN A 265 9.49 6.26 2.53
N GLY A 266 8.50 5.71 3.26
CA GLY A 266 8.63 5.48 4.69
C GLY A 266 7.89 4.23 5.17
N ALA A 267 7.83 4.08 6.48
CA ALA A 267 7.05 3.05 7.15
C ALA A 267 6.12 3.70 8.18
N LEU A 268 4.82 3.42 8.06
CA LEU A 268 3.79 3.82 8.98
C LEU A 268 3.43 2.62 9.85
N THR A 269 3.66 2.75 11.16
CA THR A 269 3.35 1.72 12.13
C THR A 269 2.29 2.21 13.11
N TYR A 270 1.36 1.32 13.46
CA TYR A 270 0.38 1.55 14.51
C TYR A 270 0.39 0.39 15.49
N LYS A 271 0.45 0.69 16.80
CA LYS A 271 0.41 -0.30 17.89
C LYS A 271 -0.34 0.20 19.11
N GLY A 272 -0.65 -0.74 20.02
CA GLY A 272 -1.37 -0.49 21.27
C GLY A 272 -0.53 -0.66 22.52
N GLY A 273 0.54 0.11 22.67
CA GLY A 273 1.57 -0.07 23.69
C GLY A 273 2.31 -1.38 23.51
N ASN A 274 2.14 -2.29 24.48
CA ASN A 274 2.68 -3.65 24.47
C ASN A 274 1.74 -4.67 23.79
N GLY A 275 0.59 -4.23 23.28
CA GLY A 275 -0.45 -5.08 22.71
C GLY A 275 -1.06 -4.54 21.41
N ILE A 276 -2.33 -4.89 21.20
CA ILE A 276 -3.15 -4.46 20.06
C ILE A 276 -3.80 -3.11 20.41
N GLY A 277 -3.68 -2.11 19.53
CA GLY A 277 -4.31 -0.79 19.77
C GLY A 277 -5.83 -0.83 19.57
N GLY A 278 -6.56 0.16 20.07
CA GLY A 278 -8.02 0.21 19.90
C GLY A 278 -8.46 0.36 18.44
N SER A 279 -8.53 1.58 17.93
CA SER A 279 -8.91 1.83 16.54
C SER A 279 -7.99 2.83 15.85
N ILE A 280 -7.73 2.61 14.56
CA ILE A 280 -7.11 3.61 13.69
C ILE A 280 -8.01 3.86 12.48
N THR A 281 -8.31 5.13 12.23
CA THR A 281 -9.17 5.57 11.13
C THR A 281 -8.46 6.62 10.29
N PHE A 282 -8.38 6.37 9.00
CA PHE A 282 -7.93 7.31 7.98
C PHE A 282 -9.15 7.88 7.26
N THR A 283 -9.29 9.21 7.27
CA THR A 283 -10.38 9.92 6.58
C THR A 283 -9.76 10.93 5.61
N ASN A 284 -10.21 10.96 4.35
CA ASN A 284 -9.69 11.91 3.35
C ASN A 284 -8.15 11.94 3.27
N SER A 285 -7.50 10.81 3.56
CA SER A 285 -6.05 10.75 3.73
C SER A 285 -5.40 10.02 2.57
N ASN A 286 -4.18 10.41 2.25
CA ASN A 286 -3.43 9.81 1.15
C ASN A 286 -2.12 9.21 1.66
N ILE A 287 -1.93 7.91 1.42
CA ILE A 287 -0.76 7.16 1.86
C ILE A 287 0.02 6.70 0.63
N ASN A 288 0.89 7.56 0.11
CA ASN A 288 1.72 7.28 -1.05
C ASN A 288 3.11 6.84 -0.64
N HIS A 289 3.55 5.73 -1.20
CA HIS A 289 4.90 5.21 -0.97
C HIS A 289 5.23 4.87 0.49
N TYR A 290 4.25 4.49 1.32
CA TYR A 290 4.51 4.01 2.68
C TYR A 290 4.22 2.53 2.85
N LYS A 291 5.07 1.85 3.62
CA LYS A 291 4.75 0.53 4.20
C LYS A 291 3.79 0.72 5.36
N LEU A 292 2.69 -0.03 5.41
CA LEU A 292 1.75 0.02 6.53
C LEU A 292 1.89 -1.26 7.34
N ASN A 293 2.04 -1.10 8.65
CA ASN A 293 1.91 -2.17 9.61
C ASN A 293 0.97 -1.72 10.73
N LEU A 294 -0.29 -2.14 10.62
CA LEU A 294 -1.36 -1.70 11.49
C LEU A 294 -1.78 -2.84 12.43
N ASN A 295 -1.48 -2.69 13.72
CA ASN A 295 -1.86 -3.64 14.77
C ASN A 295 -2.95 -3.04 15.67
N ALA A 296 -4.22 -3.28 15.33
CA ALA A 296 -5.38 -2.63 15.94
C ALA A 296 -6.56 -3.59 16.12
N ASN A 297 -7.51 -3.31 17.01
CA ASN A 297 -8.79 -4.03 17.04
C ASN A 297 -9.62 -3.66 15.80
N SER A 298 -9.58 -2.39 15.39
CA SER A 298 -10.27 -1.89 14.20
C SER A 298 -9.38 -1.00 13.33
N VAL A 299 -9.41 -1.23 12.01
CA VAL A 299 -8.77 -0.38 10.99
C VAL A 299 -9.85 0.09 10.02
N THR A 300 -9.94 1.40 9.80
CA THR A 300 -10.89 1.97 8.83
C THR A 300 -10.18 2.89 7.85
N PHE A 301 -10.42 2.67 6.56
CA PHE A 301 -10.10 3.62 5.50
C PHE A 301 -11.41 4.22 4.98
N ASN A 302 -11.57 5.53 5.11
CA ASN A 302 -12.74 6.28 4.68
C ASN A 302 -12.32 7.37 3.68
N ASN A 303 -12.84 7.32 2.46
CA ASN A 303 -12.51 8.26 1.40
C ASN A 303 -10.98 8.50 1.26
N SER A 304 -10.21 7.42 1.33
CA SER A 304 -8.76 7.47 1.46
C SER A 304 -8.09 6.78 0.28
N THR A 305 -6.87 7.20 -0.01
CA THR A 305 -6.07 6.65 -1.12
C THR A 305 -4.85 5.92 -0.58
N LEU A 306 -4.63 4.70 -1.05
CA LEU A 306 -3.39 3.95 -0.88
C LEU A 306 -2.61 4.00 -2.19
N GLY A 307 -1.50 4.74 -2.19
CA GLY A 307 -0.64 5.00 -3.33
C GLY A 307 0.23 3.80 -3.74
N SER A 308 1.01 3.95 -4.80
CA SER A 308 2.08 2.99 -5.12
C SER A 308 3.05 2.85 -3.93
N MET A 309 3.67 1.67 -3.75
CA MET A 309 4.75 1.48 -2.76
C MET A 309 6.12 1.70 -3.43
N PRO A 310 7.14 2.19 -2.70
CA PRO A 310 8.43 2.47 -3.32
C PRO A 310 9.29 1.22 -3.41
N ASN A 311 10.08 1.15 -4.48
CA ASN A 311 11.00 0.07 -4.81
C ASN A 311 10.34 -1.30 -4.94
N GLY A 312 9.33 -1.40 -5.80
CA GLY A 312 8.84 -2.71 -6.21
C GLY A 312 7.99 -2.70 -7.46
N ASN A 313 8.35 -3.57 -8.40
CA ASN A 313 7.45 -4.08 -9.44
C ASN A 313 6.37 -4.95 -8.76
N ALA A 314 5.27 -5.24 -9.46
CA ALA A 314 4.10 -6.03 -9.03
C ALA A 314 4.41 -7.43 -8.46
N ASN A 315 5.68 -7.87 -8.50
CA ASN A 315 6.17 -9.18 -8.05
C ASN A 315 7.14 -9.13 -6.84
N THR A 316 7.34 -7.97 -6.21
CA THR A 316 8.32 -7.87 -5.10
C THR A 316 7.68 -8.29 -3.77
N ILE A 317 7.92 -9.55 -3.37
CA ILE A 317 7.56 -10.09 -2.06
C ILE A 317 8.26 -9.25 -0.97
N GLY A 318 7.48 -8.63 -0.07
CA GLY A 318 8.01 -7.82 1.06
C GLY A 318 7.52 -6.35 1.13
N ASN A 319 6.70 -5.91 0.18
CA ASN A 319 6.04 -4.60 0.17
C ASN A 319 4.52 -4.78 0.21
N ALA A 320 3.97 -4.99 1.41
CA ALA A 320 2.54 -5.20 1.62
C ALA A 320 1.97 -4.23 2.65
N TYR A 321 0.68 -3.98 2.57
CA TYR A 321 -0.10 -3.38 3.64
C TYR A 321 -0.47 -4.48 4.64
N ILE A 322 0.21 -4.51 5.77
CA ILE A 322 -0.02 -5.50 6.81
C ILE A 322 -1.14 -4.99 7.72
N LEU A 323 -2.27 -5.68 7.67
CA LEU A 323 -3.44 -5.41 8.50
C LEU A 323 -3.58 -6.54 9.52
N ASN A 324 -3.16 -6.27 10.75
CA ASN A 324 -3.35 -7.14 11.89
C ASN A 324 -4.52 -6.60 12.73
N ALA A 325 -5.75 -6.81 12.24
CA ALA A 325 -6.95 -6.31 12.89
C ALA A 325 -8.15 -7.26 12.84
N ASN A 326 -9.00 -7.17 13.87
CA ASN A 326 -10.23 -7.96 13.97
C ASN A 326 -11.31 -7.44 13.03
N ASN A 327 -11.42 -6.11 12.92
CA ASN A 327 -12.35 -5.43 12.03
C ASN A 327 -11.59 -4.54 11.07
N ILE A 328 -11.81 -4.71 9.78
CA ILE A 328 -11.20 -3.91 8.72
C ILE A 328 -12.32 -3.37 7.86
N THR A 329 -12.40 -2.05 7.69
CA THR A 329 -13.42 -1.42 6.86
C THR A 329 -12.77 -0.61 5.75
N PHE A 330 -13.18 -0.91 4.53
CA PHE A 330 -12.87 -0.11 3.34
C PHE A 330 -14.15 0.60 2.91
N ASN A 331 -14.18 1.93 3.07
CA ASN A 331 -15.29 2.78 2.65
C ASN A 331 -14.77 3.85 1.69
N ASN A 332 -15.17 3.79 0.41
CA ASN A 332 -14.68 4.70 -0.63
C ASN A 332 -13.14 4.69 -0.76
N LEU A 333 -12.54 3.50 -0.87
CA LEU A 333 -11.08 3.35 -0.97
C LEU A 333 -10.61 3.49 -2.42
N THR A 334 -9.55 4.27 -2.65
CA THR A 334 -8.79 4.20 -3.91
C THR A 334 -7.46 3.49 -3.70
N PHE A 335 -7.17 2.52 -4.56
CA PHE A 335 -5.98 1.67 -4.48
C PHE A 335 -5.13 1.82 -5.74
N ASN A 336 -3.97 2.46 -5.61
CA ASN A 336 -3.06 2.76 -6.72
C ASN A 336 -1.86 1.82 -6.83
N GLY A 337 -1.69 0.86 -5.90
CA GLY A 337 -0.66 -0.17 -6.02
C GLY A 337 -0.37 -0.90 -4.70
N GLY A 338 0.36 -2.01 -4.80
CA GLY A 338 0.71 -2.88 -3.66
C GLY A 338 -0.22 -4.09 -3.52
N TRP A 339 -0.23 -4.71 -2.34
CA TRP A 339 -1.16 -5.79 -1.98
C TRP A 339 -1.34 -5.85 -0.45
N PHE A 340 -2.42 -6.49 0.02
CA PHE A 340 -2.72 -6.61 1.45
C PHE A 340 -2.29 -7.95 2.03
N VAL A 341 -1.74 -7.92 3.25
CA VAL A 341 -1.64 -9.08 4.13
C VAL A 341 -2.67 -8.94 5.23
N PHE A 342 -3.66 -9.84 5.24
CA PHE A 342 -4.59 -9.98 6.35
C PHE A 342 -4.02 -10.99 7.34
N ASN A 343 -3.48 -10.52 8.46
CA ASN A 343 -2.68 -11.36 9.36
C ASN A 343 -3.53 -12.25 10.28
N ARG A 344 -4.84 -11.95 10.39
CA ARG A 344 -5.76 -12.63 11.30
C ARG A 344 -6.76 -13.48 10.53
N SER A 345 -6.85 -14.77 10.88
CA SER A 345 -7.80 -15.71 10.26
C SER A 345 -9.27 -15.44 10.59
N ASP A 346 -9.51 -14.74 11.69
CA ASP A 346 -10.83 -14.35 12.19
C ASP A 346 -11.18 -12.89 11.88
N ALA A 347 -10.39 -12.20 11.04
CA ALA A 347 -10.68 -10.83 10.63
C ALA A 347 -12.03 -10.72 9.91
N HIS A 348 -12.80 -9.68 10.23
CA HIS A 348 -14.00 -9.28 9.53
C HIS A 348 -13.64 -8.10 8.62
N VAL A 349 -13.74 -8.30 7.31
CA VAL A 349 -13.35 -7.32 6.29
C VAL A 349 -14.60 -6.82 5.58
N ASN A 350 -14.96 -5.57 5.82
CA ASN A 350 -16.19 -4.95 5.31
C ASN A 350 -15.88 -3.99 4.17
N PHE A 351 -16.53 -4.19 3.03
CA PHE A 351 -16.48 -3.27 1.89
C PHE A 351 -17.77 -2.45 1.84
N GLN A 352 -17.63 -1.13 1.73
CA GLN A 352 -18.72 -0.16 1.63
C GLN A 352 -18.34 0.90 0.59
N GLY A 353 -19.35 1.47 -0.08
CA GLY A 353 -19.11 2.48 -1.11
C GLY A 353 -18.20 2.01 -2.24
N ALA A 354 -17.55 2.94 -2.94
CA ALA A 354 -16.75 2.63 -4.13
C ALA A 354 -15.29 2.31 -3.80
N THR A 355 -14.87 1.06 -4.03
CA THR A 355 -13.46 0.66 -4.05
C THR A 355 -12.91 0.75 -5.47
N THR A 356 -12.05 1.73 -5.73
CA THR A 356 -11.38 1.91 -7.03
C THR A 356 -10.03 1.20 -7.03
N ILE A 357 -9.80 0.33 -8.02
CA ILE A 357 -8.60 -0.50 -8.16
C ILE A 357 -7.85 -0.08 -9.42
N ASN A 358 -6.72 0.61 -9.24
CA ASN A 358 -5.84 1.11 -10.30
C ASN A 358 -4.62 0.19 -10.50
N ASN A 359 -4.76 -1.10 -10.22
CA ASN A 359 -3.70 -2.10 -10.38
C ASN A 359 -4.15 -3.18 -11.39
N PRO A 360 -3.27 -3.70 -12.26
CA PRO A 360 -3.60 -4.79 -13.18
C PRO A 360 -3.99 -6.10 -12.48
N THR A 361 -3.56 -6.28 -11.23
CA THR A 361 -3.97 -7.41 -10.38
C THR A 361 -4.76 -6.92 -9.18
N SER A 362 -5.78 -7.67 -8.76
CA SER A 362 -6.55 -7.29 -7.58
C SER A 362 -5.70 -7.38 -6.31
N PRO A 363 -5.78 -6.39 -5.38
CA PRO A 363 -5.12 -6.47 -4.08
C PRO A 363 -5.83 -7.42 -3.10
N PHE A 364 -6.97 -7.98 -3.51
CA PHE A 364 -7.85 -8.82 -2.70
C PHE A 364 -7.73 -10.31 -3.04
N VAL A 365 -6.54 -10.73 -3.50
CA VAL A 365 -6.20 -12.13 -3.72
C VAL A 365 -5.50 -12.74 -2.50
N ASN A 366 -5.67 -14.04 -2.30
CA ASN A 366 -5.13 -14.80 -1.16
C ASN A 366 -5.53 -14.23 0.21
N MET A 367 -6.73 -13.66 0.31
CA MET A 367 -7.26 -13.08 1.54
C MET A 367 -7.49 -14.14 2.62
N THR A 368 -7.44 -13.69 3.86
CA THR A 368 -7.72 -14.51 5.04
C THR A 368 -8.69 -13.74 5.94
N GLY A 369 -9.80 -14.37 6.31
CA GLY A 369 -10.87 -13.75 7.11
C GLY A 369 -12.28 -13.93 6.51
N LYS A 370 -13.26 -13.25 7.11
CA LYS A 370 -14.65 -13.18 6.65
C LYS A 370 -14.87 -11.85 5.93
N VAL A 371 -15.09 -11.90 4.63
CA VAL A 371 -15.35 -10.71 3.80
C VAL A 371 -16.85 -10.48 3.71
N THR A 372 -17.29 -9.26 4.00
CA THR A 372 -18.67 -8.81 3.81
C THR A 372 -18.71 -7.72 2.74
N ILE A 373 -19.50 -7.96 1.69
CA ILE A 373 -19.82 -6.97 0.67
C ILE A 373 -21.19 -6.39 1.01
N ASN A 374 -21.24 -5.10 1.36
CA ASN A 374 -22.46 -4.41 1.75
C ASN A 374 -23.27 -3.92 0.52
N PRO A 375 -24.57 -3.58 0.66
CA PRO A 375 -25.44 -3.24 -0.47
C PRO A 375 -24.97 -2.10 -1.38
N ASN A 376 -24.21 -1.14 -0.83
CA ASN A 376 -23.70 0.02 -1.57
C ASN A 376 -22.25 -0.16 -2.07
N ALA A 377 -21.68 -1.35 -1.91
CA ALA A 377 -20.30 -1.62 -2.32
C ALA A 377 -20.19 -1.72 -3.84
N ILE A 378 -19.22 -1.01 -4.42
CA ILE A 378 -18.88 -1.05 -5.84
C ILE A 378 -17.37 -1.28 -5.97
N PHE A 379 -16.96 -2.18 -6.85
CA PHE A 379 -15.57 -2.45 -7.21
C PHE A 379 -15.31 -1.95 -8.62
N ASN A 380 -14.54 -0.87 -8.72
CA ASN A 380 -14.26 -0.19 -9.97
C ASN A 380 -12.83 -0.47 -10.43
N ILE A 381 -12.66 -1.37 -11.39
CA ILE A 381 -11.37 -1.82 -11.89
C ILE A 381 -10.97 -0.93 -13.07
N GLN A 382 -9.91 -0.16 -12.94
CA GLN A 382 -9.47 0.81 -13.95
C GLN A 382 -8.42 0.23 -14.89
N ASN A 383 -7.41 -0.46 -14.34
CA ASN A 383 -6.22 -0.90 -15.07
C ASN A 383 -6.31 -2.35 -15.54
N TYR A 384 -7.47 -2.76 -16.07
CA TYR A 384 -7.66 -4.06 -16.70
C TYR A 384 -7.96 -3.90 -18.19
N THR A 385 -7.16 -4.57 -19.02
CA THR A 385 -7.41 -4.71 -20.45
C THR A 385 -7.81 -6.15 -20.71
N PRO A 386 -9.09 -6.41 -21.02
CA PRO A 386 -9.56 -7.77 -21.24
C PRO A 386 -8.93 -8.38 -22.52
N SER A 387 -8.56 -9.68 -22.50
CA SER A 387 -8.34 -10.51 -23.70
C SER A 387 -9.23 -11.76 -23.73
N ILE A 388 -9.46 -12.40 -24.90
CA ILE A 388 -10.33 -13.60 -25.01
C ILE A 388 -9.84 -14.71 -24.07
N GLY A 389 -10.78 -15.33 -23.36
CA GLY A 389 -10.50 -16.40 -22.40
C GLY A 389 -9.81 -15.94 -21.11
N SER A 390 -9.31 -14.70 -21.03
CA SER A 390 -8.63 -14.20 -19.82
C SER A 390 -9.59 -14.10 -18.64
N ALA A 391 -9.04 -14.33 -17.44
CA ALA A 391 -9.76 -14.17 -16.20
C ALA A 391 -9.09 -13.08 -15.35
N TYR A 392 -9.92 -12.19 -14.78
CA TYR A 392 -9.54 -11.28 -13.71
C TYR A 392 -10.15 -11.79 -12.41
N THR A 393 -9.28 -12.24 -11.49
CA THR A 393 -9.70 -12.63 -10.15
C THR A 393 -9.77 -11.39 -9.28
N LEU A 394 -10.99 -10.93 -8.99
CA LEU A 394 -11.21 -9.80 -8.10
C LEU A 394 -10.99 -10.20 -6.64
N PHE A 395 -11.51 -11.37 -6.23
CA PHE A 395 -11.30 -11.92 -4.89
C PHE A 395 -10.84 -13.37 -4.97
N SER A 396 -9.89 -13.75 -4.12
CA SER A 396 -9.63 -15.15 -3.80
C SER A 396 -9.30 -15.32 -2.33
N MET A 397 -9.97 -16.27 -1.68
CA MET A 397 -9.74 -16.60 -0.28
C MET A 397 -8.71 -17.72 -0.17
N LYS A 398 -7.67 -17.51 0.64
CA LYS A 398 -6.81 -18.58 1.15
C LYS A 398 -7.49 -19.32 2.31
N ASN A 399 -8.15 -18.57 3.20
CA ASN A 399 -8.92 -19.11 4.32
C ASN A 399 -10.09 -18.16 4.66
N GLY A 400 -11.27 -18.71 4.89
CA GLY A 400 -12.49 -17.96 5.19
C GLY A 400 -13.46 -17.87 4.01
N SER A 401 -14.34 -16.87 4.03
CA SER A 401 -15.49 -16.78 3.11
C SER A 401 -15.86 -15.36 2.74
N ILE A 402 -16.69 -15.23 1.70
CA ILE A 402 -17.28 -13.99 1.19
C ILE A 402 -18.80 -14.10 1.39
N ALA A 403 -19.37 -13.10 2.08
CA ALA A 403 -20.80 -12.93 2.28
C ALA A 403 -21.29 -11.69 1.52
N TYR A 404 -22.46 -11.82 0.90
CA TYR A 404 -23.11 -10.78 0.10
C TYR A 404 -24.34 -10.28 0.85
N ASN A 405 -24.18 -9.28 1.72
CA ASN A 405 -25.23 -8.84 2.64
C ASN A 405 -26.25 -7.97 1.90
N ASP A 406 -27.47 -8.48 1.68
CA ASP A 406 -28.59 -7.79 1.00
C ASP A 406 -28.24 -7.19 -0.37
N VAL A 407 -27.30 -7.82 -1.10
CA VAL A 407 -26.91 -7.39 -2.44
C VAL A 407 -27.86 -7.99 -3.48
N ASN A 408 -28.88 -7.22 -3.88
CA ASN A 408 -29.92 -7.67 -4.82
C ASN A 408 -29.40 -8.07 -6.21
N ASN A 409 -28.34 -7.41 -6.69
CA ASN A 409 -27.79 -7.61 -8.03
C ASN A 409 -26.27 -7.72 -7.98
N LEU A 410 -25.76 -8.92 -7.64
CA LEU A 410 -24.32 -9.18 -7.50
C LEU A 410 -23.50 -8.71 -8.71
N TRP A 411 -23.98 -8.94 -9.93
CA TRP A 411 -23.30 -8.52 -11.16
C TRP A 411 -23.06 -7.00 -11.25
N ASN A 412 -23.90 -6.20 -10.58
CA ASN A 412 -23.88 -4.74 -10.64
C ASN A 412 -22.84 -4.10 -9.70
N ILE A 413 -22.25 -4.88 -8.78
CA ILE A 413 -21.21 -4.37 -7.88
C ILE A 413 -19.89 -4.16 -8.61
N ILE A 414 -19.73 -4.62 -9.85
CA ILE A 414 -18.47 -4.54 -10.60
C ILE A 414 -18.59 -3.48 -11.69
N ARG A 415 -17.59 -2.60 -11.78
CA ARG A 415 -17.40 -1.64 -12.86
C ARG A 415 -16.03 -1.86 -13.50
N LEU A 416 -15.96 -1.72 -14.82
CA LEU A 416 -14.70 -1.70 -15.56
C LEU A 416 -14.53 -0.30 -16.17
N LYS A 417 -13.46 0.41 -15.80
CA LYS A 417 -13.18 1.78 -16.27
C LYS A 417 -14.38 2.73 -16.08
N ASN A 418 -15.01 2.68 -14.90
CA ASN A 418 -16.27 3.36 -14.56
C ASN A 418 -17.52 2.89 -15.32
N THR A 419 -17.40 2.02 -16.31
CA THR A 419 -18.53 1.49 -17.07
C THR A 419 -19.28 0.44 -16.25
N GLN A 420 -20.60 0.60 -16.17
CA GLN A 420 -21.53 -0.41 -15.68
C GLN A 420 -21.86 -1.41 -16.78
N ALA A 421 -21.93 -2.70 -16.42
CA ALA A 421 -22.32 -3.72 -17.37
C ALA A 421 -23.83 -3.68 -17.67
N THR A 422 -24.23 -4.29 -18.79
CA THR A 422 -25.60 -4.72 -19.03
C THR A 422 -25.71 -6.23 -18.83
N LYS A 423 -26.76 -6.69 -18.16
CA LYS A 423 -26.95 -8.13 -17.85
C LYS A 423 -27.66 -8.84 -19.01
N ASP A 424 -27.19 -10.03 -19.38
CA ASP A 424 -27.92 -10.97 -20.23
C ASP A 424 -28.87 -11.81 -19.36
N ASN A 425 -30.18 -11.58 -19.49
CA ASN A 425 -31.18 -12.28 -18.68
C ASN A 425 -31.37 -13.76 -19.07
N SER A 426 -30.94 -14.17 -20.27
CA SER A 426 -31.23 -15.48 -20.84
C SER A 426 -30.29 -16.61 -20.40
N LYS A 427 -29.16 -16.28 -19.75
CA LYS A 427 -28.06 -17.24 -19.52
C LYS A 427 -27.61 -17.38 -18.05
N ASN A 428 -28.43 -16.96 -17.10
CA ASN A 428 -28.05 -16.97 -15.69
C ASN A 428 -28.20 -18.37 -15.07
N ALA A 429 -27.28 -18.73 -14.18
CA ALA A 429 -27.36 -19.98 -13.44
C ALA A 429 -26.88 -19.78 -12.00
N THR A 430 -27.63 -20.33 -11.06
CA THR A 430 -27.22 -20.52 -9.66
C THR A 430 -27.03 -22.02 -9.45
N SER A 431 -25.91 -22.43 -8.86
CA SER A 431 -25.66 -23.83 -8.53
C SER A 431 -25.86 -24.11 -7.04
N ASN A 432 -26.00 -25.40 -6.68
CA ASN A 432 -26.26 -25.89 -5.31
C ASN A 432 -25.20 -25.46 -4.26
N ASN A 433 -24.08 -24.86 -4.67
CA ASN A 433 -22.98 -24.46 -3.79
C ASN A 433 -22.93 -22.93 -3.56
N ASN A 434 -24.08 -22.24 -3.58
CA ASN A 434 -24.20 -20.78 -3.44
C ASN A 434 -23.30 -19.99 -4.41
N THR A 435 -23.03 -20.58 -5.58
CA THR A 435 -22.24 -19.95 -6.63
C THR A 435 -23.19 -19.38 -7.68
N HIS A 436 -23.06 -18.09 -7.94
CA HIS A 436 -23.90 -17.35 -8.86
C HIS A 436 -23.09 -16.99 -10.10
N THR A 437 -23.59 -17.34 -11.27
CA THR A 437 -22.97 -17.00 -12.54
C THR A 437 -23.85 -16.06 -13.34
N TYR A 438 -23.28 -14.93 -13.73
CA TYR A 438 -23.93 -13.91 -14.55
C TYR A 438 -23.17 -13.71 -15.85
N TYR A 439 -23.92 -13.48 -16.93
CA TYR A 439 -23.37 -13.08 -18.21
C TYR A 439 -23.68 -11.60 -18.40
N VAL A 440 -22.64 -10.81 -18.66
CA VAL A 440 -22.76 -9.35 -18.75
C VAL A 440 -21.93 -8.78 -19.88
N THR A 441 -22.31 -7.60 -20.38
CA THR A 441 -21.60 -6.88 -21.44
C THR A 441 -21.15 -5.52 -20.94
N TYR A 442 -19.88 -5.17 -21.14
CA TYR A 442 -19.33 -3.83 -20.90
C TYR A 442 -19.07 -3.13 -22.23
N ASN A 443 -19.49 -1.87 -22.36
CA ASN A 443 -19.08 -1.00 -23.46
C ASN A 443 -17.87 -0.16 -23.04
N LEU A 444 -16.68 -0.54 -23.49
CA LEU A 444 -15.42 0.15 -23.17
C LEU A 444 -14.94 0.87 -24.44
N GLY A 445 -15.12 2.19 -24.49
CA GLY A 445 -14.68 3.01 -25.62
C GLY A 445 -15.31 2.59 -26.97
N GLY A 446 -16.59 2.19 -26.97
CA GLY A 446 -17.32 1.76 -28.17
C GLY A 446 -17.17 0.28 -28.51
N THR A 447 -16.26 -0.46 -27.86
CA THR A 447 -16.12 -1.90 -28.04
C THR A 447 -16.91 -2.65 -26.97
N LEU A 448 -17.69 -3.66 -27.35
CA LEU A 448 -18.45 -4.49 -26.40
C LEU A 448 -17.63 -5.71 -25.95
N TYR A 449 -17.56 -5.90 -24.64
CA TYR A 449 -16.82 -6.98 -23.99
C TYR A 449 -17.80 -7.83 -23.18
N ASN A 450 -17.90 -9.11 -23.51
CA ASN A 450 -18.79 -10.05 -22.84
C ASN A 450 -18.03 -10.82 -21.77
N PHE A 451 -18.57 -10.84 -20.56
CA PHE A 451 -17.98 -11.53 -19.42
C PHE A 451 -18.94 -12.54 -18.82
N ARG A 452 -18.36 -13.63 -18.37
CA ARG A 452 -18.93 -14.50 -17.36
C ARG A 452 -18.39 -14.07 -16.00
N GLN A 453 -19.25 -13.54 -15.14
CA GLN A 453 -18.93 -13.20 -13.77
C GLN A 453 -19.37 -14.32 -12.84
N ILE A 454 -18.45 -14.82 -12.02
CA ILE A 454 -18.66 -15.95 -11.13
C ILE A 454 -18.45 -15.45 -9.70
N PHE A 455 -19.50 -15.55 -8.89
CA PHE A 455 -19.52 -15.16 -7.49
C PHE A 455 -19.67 -16.44 -6.66
N SER A 456 -18.60 -16.89 -6.02
CA SER A 456 -18.61 -18.04 -5.12
C SER A 456 -18.39 -17.61 -3.66
N PRO A 457 -18.60 -18.50 -2.69
CA PRO A 457 -18.31 -18.19 -1.28
C PRO A 457 -16.82 -17.91 -0.97
N ASN A 458 -15.91 -18.19 -1.91
CA ASN A 458 -14.45 -18.08 -1.71
C ASN A 458 -13.71 -17.32 -2.83
N SER A 459 -14.41 -16.89 -3.88
CA SER A 459 -13.79 -16.16 -4.99
C SER A 459 -14.80 -15.32 -5.77
N ILE A 460 -14.31 -14.27 -6.41
CA ILE A 460 -15.05 -13.51 -7.42
C ILE A 460 -14.17 -13.38 -8.65
N VAL A 461 -14.64 -13.90 -9.77
CA VAL A 461 -13.85 -13.98 -11.01
C VAL A 461 -14.66 -13.42 -12.18
N LEU A 462 -14.03 -12.56 -12.97
CA LEU A 462 -14.56 -12.08 -14.25
C LEU A 462 -13.79 -12.79 -15.35
N GLN A 463 -14.45 -13.65 -16.11
CA GLN A 463 -13.84 -14.29 -17.27
C GLN A 463 -14.36 -13.67 -18.55
N SER A 464 -13.46 -13.16 -19.37
CA SER A 464 -13.79 -12.69 -20.70
C SER A 464 -14.17 -13.86 -21.61
N VAL A 465 -15.36 -13.80 -22.21
CA VAL A 465 -15.88 -14.84 -23.11
C VAL A 465 -15.76 -14.43 -24.58
N TYR A 466 -16.07 -13.17 -24.92
CA TYR A 466 -16.15 -12.69 -26.32
C TYR A 466 -15.96 -11.16 -26.43
N TYR A 467 -15.44 -10.66 -27.57
CA TYR A 467 -15.32 -9.22 -27.91
C TYR A 467 -16.11 -8.97 -29.19
N GLY A 468 -17.03 -8.01 -29.18
CA GLY A 468 -17.95 -7.78 -30.29
C GLY A 468 -18.20 -6.32 -30.57
N ALA A 469 -17.31 -5.70 -31.34
CA ALA A 469 -17.71 -4.69 -32.33
C ALA A 469 -16.67 -4.56 -33.45
N ASN A 470 -15.36 -4.61 -33.16
CA ASN A 470 -14.39 -4.01 -34.10
C ASN A 470 -13.34 -4.95 -34.72
N ASN A 471 -13.16 -6.19 -34.26
CA ASN A 471 -12.28 -7.18 -34.90
C ASN A 471 -13.00 -8.52 -35.11
N ILE A 472 -14.24 -8.45 -35.62
CA ILE A 472 -14.85 -9.64 -36.22
C ILE A 472 -14.10 -9.85 -37.54
N TYR A 473 -13.03 -10.64 -37.48
CA TYR A 473 -12.53 -11.26 -38.68
C TYR A 473 -13.55 -12.31 -39.06
N TYR A 474 -14.51 -11.92 -39.90
CA TYR A 474 -15.01 -12.86 -40.88
C TYR A 474 -13.74 -13.46 -41.49
N THR A 475 -13.55 -14.78 -41.38
CA THR A 475 -12.83 -15.43 -42.46
C THR A 475 -13.54 -14.90 -43.69
N ASN A 476 -12.82 -14.22 -44.59
CA ASN A 476 -13.39 -13.88 -45.90
C ASN A 476 -14.05 -15.17 -46.31
N SER A 477 -15.38 -15.14 -46.28
CA SER A 477 -16.13 -16.36 -46.16
C SER A 477 -15.62 -17.21 -47.30
N VAL A 478 -15.31 -18.46 -47.03
CA VAL A 478 -15.45 -19.43 -48.09
C VAL A 478 -16.96 -19.46 -48.37
N ASN A 479 -17.45 -18.39 -49.01
CA ASN A 479 -18.72 -18.35 -49.71
C ASN A 479 -18.48 -19.38 -50.81
N ILE A 480 -18.74 -20.65 -50.50
CA ILE A 480 -19.08 -21.62 -51.54
C ILE A 480 -20.53 -21.32 -51.91
N HIS A 481 -20.83 -20.06 -52.24
CA HIS A 481 -22.16 -19.65 -52.62
C HIS A 481 -22.36 -19.76 -54.13
N ASP A 482 -21.26 -19.78 -54.88
CA ASP A 482 -21.27 -20.10 -56.29
C ASP A 482 -20.72 -21.51 -56.43
N ASN A 483 -21.63 -22.44 -56.77
CA ASN A 483 -21.35 -23.78 -57.28
C ASN A 483 -19.87 -23.96 -57.67
N VAL A 484 -19.17 -24.95 -57.06
CA VAL A 484 -18.06 -25.77 -57.64
C VAL A 484 -16.93 -26.15 -56.64
N PHE A 485 -16.86 -27.46 -56.36
CA PHE A 485 -15.69 -28.37 -56.30
C PHE A 485 -14.43 -28.21 -55.42
N ASN A 486 -14.14 -27.12 -54.70
CA ASN A 486 -12.83 -27.03 -54.01
C ASN A 486 -12.90 -26.93 -52.48
N LEU A 487 -13.09 -28.08 -51.83
CA LEU A 487 -12.73 -28.26 -50.42
C LEU A 487 -11.20 -28.11 -50.28
N LYS A 488 -10.73 -26.94 -49.83
CA LYS A 488 -9.30 -26.65 -49.64
C LYS A 488 -8.86 -26.99 -48.23
N ASN A 489 -7.60 -27.40 -48.10
CA ASN A 489 -6.96 -27.42 -46.80
C ASN A 489 -6.78 -25.98 -46.29
N ILE A 490 -7.21 -25.71 -45.07
CA ILE A 490 -7.03 -24.43 -44.40
C ILE A 490 -6.17 -24.66 -43.16
N ASN A 491 -5.22 -23.77 -42.94
CA ASN A 491 -4.49 -23.69 -41.69
C ASN A 491 -4.41 -22.22 -41.30
N ASP A 492 -5.25 -21.82 -40.36
CA ASP A 492 -5.36 -20.46 -39.86
C ASP A 492 -5.07 -20.50 -38.36
N ASP A 493 -3.93 -19.95 -37.94
CA ASP A 493 -3.40 -20.04 -36.58
C ASP A 493 -3.54 -18.73 -35.78
N ARG A 494 -4.40 -17.81 -36.25
CA ARG A 494 -4.60 -16.50 -35.64
C ARG A 494 -5.05 -16.60 -34.18
N ALA A 495 -4.27 -15.99 -33.29
CA ALA A 495 -4.61 -15.83 -31.88
C ALA A 495 -5.70 -14.75 -31.68
N ASP A 496 -6.46 -14.88 -30.59
CA ASP A 496 -7.51 -13.96 -30.17
C ASP A 496 -8.56 -13.68 -31.28
N ALA A 497 -8.83 -14.71 -32.10
CA ALA A 497 -9.74 -14.65 -33.25
C ALA A 497 -10.96 -15.55 -33.08
N ILE A 498 -12.07 -15.18 -33.73
CA ILE A 498 -13.28 -16.02 -33.76
C ILE A 498 -13.63 -16.30 -35.19
N PHE A 499 -13.56 -17.57 -35.56
CA PHE A 499 -13.78 -18.08 -36.89
C PHE A 499 -15.26 -18.42 -37.07
N TYR A 500 -15.95 -17.72 -37.96
CA TYR A 500 -17.34 -18.01 -38.30
C TYR A 500 -17.41 -18.86 -39.57
N LEU A 501 -18.00 -20.05 -39.47
CA LEU A 501 -18.36 -20.90 -40.60
C LEU A 501 -19.86 -20.76 -40.87
N ASN A 502 -20.22 -20.06 -41.94
CA ASN A 502 -21.61 -19.77 -42.29
C ASN A 502 -21.89 -20.11 -43.76
N GLY A 503 -22.99 -20.80 -44.04
CA GLY A 503 -23.42 -21.08 -45.42
C GLY A 503 -22.54 -22.08 -46.17
N LEU A 504 -22.00 -23.10 -45.49
CA LEU A 504 -21.18 -24.11 -46.14
C LEU A 504 -22.05 -25.27 -46.64
N ASN A 505 -22.24 -25.40 -47.95
CA ASN A 505 -22.82 -26.61 -48.55
C ASN A 505 -21.75 -27.28 -49.43
N THR A 506 -21.47 -28.56 -49.18
CA THR A 506 -20.42 -29.28 -49.91
C THR A 506 -20.95 -30.60 -50.48
N TRP A 507 -20.50 -30.96 -51.68
CA TRP A 507 -20.81 -32.23 -52.33
C TRP A 507 -19.64 -32.64 -53.24
N ASN A 508 -19.45 -33.95 -53.46
CA ASN A 508 -18.42 -34.48 -54.38
C ASN A 508 -18.93 -35.75 -55.09
N TYR A 509 -18.58 -35.91 -56.37
CA TYR A 509 -18.82 -37.11 -57.18
C TYR A 509 -17.71 -38.16 -57.08
N THR A 510 -16.57 -37.82 -56.47
CA THR A 510 -15.45 -38.72 -56.16
C THR A 510 -15.15 -38.69 -54.65
N ASN A 511 -14.23 -39.53 -54.18
CA ASN A 511 -13.80 -39.47 -52.78
C ASN A 511 -12.97 -38.19 -52.56
N ALA A 512 -13.45 -37.27 -51.70
CA ALA A 512 -12.71 -36.07 -51.29
C ALA A 512 -12.17 -36.20 -49.87
N LYS A 513 -10.97 -35.65 -49.64
CA LYS A 513 -10.41 -35.43 -48.31
C LYS A 513 -9.96 -33.99 -48.16
N PHE A 514 -10.24 -33.39 -47.01
CA PHE A 514 -9.76 -32.06 -46.65
C PHE A 514 -9.47 -31.95 -45.15
N THR A 515 -8.61 -31.01 -44.78
CA THR A 515 -8.31 -30.65 -43.38
C THR A 515 -8.40 -29.15 -43.22
N GLN A 516 -9.24 -28.67 -42.31
CA GLN A 516 -9.34 -27.26 -41.98
C GLN A 516 -9.01 -27.03 -40.50
N THR A 517 -7.80 -26.57 -40.25
CA THR A 517 -7.35 -26.18 -38.92
C THR A 517 -7.64 -24.71 -38.71
N TYR A 518 -8.58 -24.42 -37.80
CA TYR A 518 -8.81 -23.10 -37.24
C TYR A 518 -8.27 -23.10 -35.81
N GLY A 519 -7.09 -22.55 -35.62
CA GLY A 519 -6.31 -22.60 -34.39
C GLY A 519 -5.70 -21.25 -34.03
N GLY A 520 -5.00 -21.21 -32.90
CA GLY A 520 -4.44 -19.98 -32.33
C GLY A 520 -4.72 -19.87 -30.84
N LYS A 521 -3.90 -19.12 -30.10
CA LYS A 521 -4.14 -18.91 -28.67
C LYS A 521 -5.44 -18.14 -28.47
N ASN A 522 -6.32 -18.60 -27.56
CA ASN A 522 -7.59 -17.93 -27.24
C ASN A 522 -8.56 -17.74 -28.44
N SER A 523 -8.58 -18.66 -29.40
CA SER A 523 -9.52 -18.60 -30.52
C SER A 523 -10.75 -19.49 -30.32
N ALA A 524 -11.82 -19.23 -31.10
CA ALA A 524 -13.04 -20.04 -31.12
C ALA A 524 -13.55 -20.26 -32.55
N LEU A 525 -14.12 -21.43 -32.82
CA LEU A 525 -14.77 -21.78 -34.09
C LEU A 525 -16.29 -21.86 -33.89
N VAL A 526 -17.06 -21.14 -34.70
CA VAL A 526 -18.52 -21.01 -34.56
C VAL A 526 -19.19 -21.42 -35.87
N PHE A 527 -20.10 -22.40 -35.80
CA PHE A 527 -20.88 -22.86 -36.95
C PHE A 527 -22.24 -22.18 -37.02
N ASN A 528 -22.65 -21.83 -38.24
CA ASN A 528 -23.98 -21.40 -38.61
C ASN A 528 -24.52 -20.19 -37.83
N ALA A 529 -23.74 -19.11 -37.74
CA ALA A 529 -24.13 -17.84 -37.13
C ALA A 529 -23.77 -16.66 -38.05
N THR A 530 -24.75 -15.83 -38.43
CA THR A 530 -24.59 -14.59 -39.24
C THR A 530 -24.24 -13.39 -38.38
N THR A 531 -24.63 -13.43 -37.11
CA THR A 531 -24.33 -12.42 -36.10
C THR A 531 -23.42 -13.03 -35.03
N PRO A 532 -22.51 -12.23 -34.44
CA PRO A 532 -21.90 -12.59 -33.17
C PRO A 532 -22.92 -13.12 -32.18
N TRP A 533 -22.54 -14.05 -31.31
CA TRP A 533 -23.40 -14.60 -30.25
C TRP A 533 -23.69 -13.57 -29.13
N ALA A 534 -23.70 -12.29 -29.49
CA ALA A 534 -23.49 -11.14 -28.62
C ALA A 534 -24.77 -10.49 -28.13
N ASN A 535 -25.94 -11.15 -28.21
CA ASN A 535 -27.17 -10.42 -27.86
C ASN A 535 -28.34 -11.24 -27.28
N GLY A 536 -28.11 -12.41 -26.68
CA GLY A 536 -29.20 -13.22 -26.09
C GLY A 536 -30.26 -13.71 -27.09
N THR A 537 -30.24 -13.23 -28.34
CA THR A 537 -31.00 -13.74 -29.46
C THR A 537 -30.35 -15.03 -29.91
N ILE A 538 -31.16 -16.09 -30.05
CA ILE A 538 -30.80 -17.27 -30.82
C ILE A 538 -30.22 -16.76 -32.15
N PRO A 539 -28.96 -17.08 -32.51
CA PRO A 539 -28.40 -16.68 -33.79
C PRO A 539 -29.38 -17.08 -34.88
N LYS A 540 -30.03 -16.10 -35.52
CA LYS A 540 -30.92 -16.36 -36.64
C LYS A 540 -30.03 -16.60 -37.86
N SER A 541 -29.71 -17.87 -38.09
CA SER A 541 -29.14 -18.28 -39.36
C SER A 541 -30.24 -18.85 -40.24
N ASN A 542 -30.44 -18.24 -41.40
CA ASN A 542 -31.15 -18.84 -42.53
C ASN A 542 -30.24 -19.78 -43.35
N SER A 543 -28.95 -19.86 -42.99
CA SER A 543 -27.97 -20.70 -43.65
C SER A 543 -27.97 -22.11 -43.04
N THR A 544 -27.48 -23.09 -43.82
CA THR A 544 -27.14 -24.41 -43.29
C THR A 544 -25.65 -24.64 -43.50
N VAL A 545 -25.01 -25.33 -42.56
CA VAL A 545 -23.69 -25.96 -42.79
C VAL A 545 -23.94 -27.45 -43.02
N ARG A 546 -23.74 -27.92 -44.25
CA ARG A 546 -23.89 -29.31 -44.67
C ARG A 546 -22.59 -29.84 -45.25
N PHE A 547 -22.16 -30.96 -44.69
CA PHE A 547 -21.10 -31.81 -45.22
C PHE A 547 -21.74 -32.99 -45.96
N GLY A 548 -21.83 -32.89 -47.29
CA GLY A 548 -22.55 -33.84 -48.13
C GLY A 548 -24.02 -33.46 -48.40
N GLY A 549 -24.29 -33.07 -49.66
CA GLY A 549 -25.57 -33.25 -50.35
C GLY A 549 -26.46 -32.01 -50.58
N TYR A 550 -26.92 -31.88 -51.84
CA TYR A 550 -28.31 -31.56 -52.24
C TYR A 550 -28.63 -32.15 -53.64
N GLU A 551 -27.65 -32.27 -54.54
CA GLU A 551 -27.90 -32.64 -55.96
C GLU A 551 -27.39 -34.03 -56.39
N GLY A 552 -26.78 -34.81 -55.49
CA GLY A 552 -26.20 -36.13 -55.84
C GLY A 552 -27.21 -37.15 -56.37
N VAL A 553 -28.51 -36.92 -56.14
CA VAL A 553 -29.60 -37.78 -56.63
C VAL A 553 -29.84 -37.58 -58.13
N ASN A 554 -29.49 -36.43 -58.70
CA ASN A 554 -29.86 -36.14 -60.09
C ASN A 554 -28.94 -36.85 -61.12
N TRP A 555 -27.71 -37.25 -60.77
CA TRP A 555 -26.71 -37.75 -61.75
C TRP A 555 -26.08 -39.13 -61.44
N GLY A 556 -26.61 -39.90 -60.49
CA GLY A 556 -26.25 -41.32 -60.31
C GLY A 556 -24.80 -41.64 -59.89
N LYS A 557 -24.05 -40.68 -59.34
CA LYS A 557 -22.68 -40.89 -58.82
C LYS A 557 -22.57 -40.47 -57.35
N THR A 558 -22.13 -41.40 -56.50
CA THR A 558 -21.91 -41.19 -55.06
C THR A 558 -20.41 -41.13 -54.74
N GLY A 559 -19.98 -40.06 -54.07
CA GLY A 559 -18.61 -39.91 -53.53
C GLY A 559 -18.65 -39.67 -52.02
N TYR A 560 -17.63 -40.15 -51.29
CA TYR A 560 -17.51 -39.95 -49.84
C TYR A 560 -16.64 -38.72 -49.53
N ILE A 561 -17.08 -37.88 -48.59
CA ILE A 561 -16.30 -36.73 -48.11
C ILE A 561 -15.74 -37.07 -46.73
N THR A 562 -14.42 -37.01 -46.56
CA THR A 562 -13.76 -37.10 -45.26
C THR A 562 -13.13 -35.75 -44.91
N GLY A 563 -13.63 -35.09 -43.86
CA GLY A 563 -13.07 -33.85 -43.33
C GLY A 563 -12.39 -34.08 -41.97
N THR A 564 -11.36 -33.29 -41.68
CA THR A 564 -10.75 -33.19 -40.33
C THR A 564 -10.68 -31.74 -39.91
#